data_AF-A0A5E4C3F6-F1
#
_entry.id   AF-A0A5E4C3F6-F1
#
_cell.length_a   1.000
_cell.length_b   1.000
_cell.length_c   1.000
_cell.angle_alpha   90.00
_cell.angle_beta   90.00
_cell.angle_gamma   90.00
#
_symmetry.space_group_name_H-M   'P 1'
#
loop_
_entity.id
_entity.type
_entity.pdbx_description
1 polymer ?
#
loop_
_entity_poly.entity_id
_entity_poly.type
_entity_poly.pdbx_seq_one_letter_code
_entity_poly.pdbx_strand_id
1 'polypeptide(L)'
;MKLPTSNFDDLLKYLWDAHTISLKTSVKSFEDRYAFYSEEELEFEKNWIIAVEYIGASRIPTTLIRVHKSQKGLPPRILVNTDKAPVISDFTVFQNTVLLGLSTLGKVHKSSDLFKNIGLDTELASCFFPVSNNPNQCL
;
A
#
# COMPACT_ATOMS: atom_id res chain seq x y z
N MET A 1 -18.24 -25.79 -25.28
CA MET A 1 -17.24 -25.41 -24.26
C MET A 1 -17.96 -24.63 -23.17
N LYS A 2 -17.91 -25.09 -21.91
CA LYS A 2 -18.39 -24.34 -20.76
C LYS A 2 -17.24 -23.45 -20.32
N LEU A 3 -17.37 -22.12 -20.40
CA LEU A 3 -16.36 -21.26 -19.79
C LEU A 3 -16.28 -21.61 -18.29
N PRO A 4 -15.09 -21.72 -17.69
CA PRO A 4 -14.99 -21.77 -16.25
C PRO A 4 -15.64 -20.50 -15.72
N THR A 5 -16.74 -20.63 -15.00
CA THR A 5 -17.30 -19.51 -14.24
C THR A 5 -16.36 -19.31 -13.06
N SER A 6 -15.40 -18.39 -13.18
CA SER A 6 -14.67 -17.92 -12.00
C SER A 6 -15.66 -17.19 -11.10
N ASN A 7 -15.65 -17.53 -9.81
CA ASN A 7 -16.36 -16.71 -8.84
C ASN A 7 -15.58 -15.38 -8.67
N PHE A 8 -16.23 -14.40 -8.06
CA PHE A 8 -15.65 -13.07 -7.90
C PHE A 8 -14.34 -13.08 -7.11
N ASP A 9 -14.19 -14.00 -6.15
CA ASP A 9 -12.98 -14.11 -5.33
C ASP A 9 -11.79 -14.66 -6.12
N ASP A 10 -12.02 -15.63 -7.00
CA ASP A 10 -11.00 -16.15 -7.92
C ASP A 10 -10.55 -15.06 -8.91
N LEU A 11 -11.49 -14.23 -9.40
CA LEU A 11 -11.18 -13.09 -10.25
C LEU A 11 -10.31 -12.06 -9.51
N LEU A 12 -10.67 -11.71 -8.27
CA LEU A 12 -9.89 -10.79 -7.45
C LEU A 12 -8.49 -11.34 -7.16
N LYS A 13 -8.39 -12.65 -6.88
CA LYS A 13 -7.10 -13.31 -6.69
C LYS A 13 -6.22 -13.14 -7.94
N TYR A 14 -6.70 -13.53 -9.12
CA TYR A 14 -5.91 -13.42 -10.34
C TYR A 14 -5.51 -11.97 -10.66
N LEU A 15 -6.41 -11.02 -10.43
CA LEU A 15 -6.13 -9.60 -10.63
C LEU A 15 -4.98 -9.13 -9.72
N TRP A 16 -5.04 -9.45 -8.42
CA TRP A 16 -4.04 -9.03 -7.45
C TRP A 16 -2.71 -9.78 -7.61
N ASP A 17 -2.74 -11.07 -7.94
CA ASP A 17 -1.54 -11.84 -8.27
C ASP A 17 -0.82 -11.21 -9.46
N ALA A 18 -1.55 -10.91 -10.55
CA ALA A 18 -0.98 -10.26 -11.73
C ALA A 18 -0.42 -8.86 -11.40
N HIS A 19 -1.16 -8.05 -10.63
CA HIS A 19 -0.74 -6.70 -10.25
C HIS A 19 0.53 -6.70 -9.40
N THR A 20 0.59 -7.53 -8.36
CA THR A 20 1.74 -7.61 -7.45
C THR A 20 2.97 -8.22 -8.12
N ILE A 21 2.81 -9.24 -8.98
CA ILE A 21 3.92 -9.78 -9.79
C ILE A 21 4.46 -8.71 -10.72
N SER A 22 3.58 -8.01 -11.45
CA SER A 22 3.99 -6.92 -12.35
C SER A 22 4.79 -5.87 -11.58
N LEU A 23 4.27 -5.38 -10.46
CA LEU A 23 4.93 -4.37 -9.65
C LEU A 23 6.31 -4.84 -9.18
N LYS A 24 6.40 -6.04 -8.59
CA LYS A 24 7.66 -6.62 -8.09
C LYS A 24 8.72 -6.76 -9.19
N THR A 25 8.31 -7.12 -10.40
CA THR A 25 9.23 -7.23 -11.54
C THR A 25 9.68 -5.86 -12.04
N SER A 26 8.78 -4.87 -12.11
CA SER A 26 9.08 -3.55 -12.66
C SER A 26 9.92 -2.68 -11.72
N VAL A 27 9.73 -2.75 -10.40
CA VAL A 27 10.43 -1.87 -9.43
C VAL A 27 11.94 -1.90 -9.62
N LYS A 28 12.54 -3.07 -9.84
CA LYS A 28 13.99 -3.21 -10.08
C LYS A 28 14.45 -2.51 -11.35
N SER A 29 13.62 -2.47 -12.38
CA SER A 29 13.93 -1.84 -13.67
C SER A 29 13.86 -0.32 -13.64
N PHE A 30 13.27 0.27 -12.60
CA PHE A 30 13.09 1.71 -12.45
C PHE A 30 13.81 2.28 -11.22
N GLU A 31 14.68 1.51 -10.57
CA GLU A 31 15.39 1.94 -9.36
C GLU A 31 16.31 3.15 -9.64
N ASP A 32 16.84 3.28 -10.86
CA ASP A 32 17.61 4.44 -11.31
C ASP A 32 16.79 5.74 -11.29
N ARG A 33 15.46 5.65 -11.44
CA ARG A 33 14.57 6.81 -11.46
C ARG A 33 14.48 7.51 -10.12
N TYR A 34 14.76 6.81 -9.03
CA TYR A 34 14.81 7.39 -7.69
C TYR A 34 15.86 8.51 -7.55
N ALA A 35 16.88 8.55 -8.41
CA ALA A 35 17.88 9.62 -8.39
C ALA A 35 17.31 11.01 -8.74
N PHE A 36 16.10 11.09 -9.29
CA PHE A 36 15.45 12.34 -9.69
C PHE A 36 14.42 12.86 -8.68
N TYR A 37 14.21 12.16 -7.57
CA TYR A 37 13.18 12.49 -6.59
C TYR A 37 13.78 12.93 -5.25
N SER A 38 12.96 13.65 -4.47
CA SER A 38 13.26 13.97 -3.07
C SER A 38 13.32 12.70 -2.23
N GLU A 39 13.92 12.79 -1.04
CA GLU A 39 13.93 11.67 -0.09
C GLU A 39 12.49 11.34 0.36
N GLU A 40 11.64 12.36 0.50
CA GLU A 40 10.25 12.25 0.92
C GLU A 40 9.40 11.51 -0.12
N GLU A 41 9.54 11.83 -1.41
CA GLU A 41 8.84 11.12 -2.49
C GLU A 41 9.32 9.68 -2.58
N LEU A 42 10.63 9.46 -2.49
CA LEU A 42 11.22 8.13 -2.53
C LEU A 42 10.76 7.25 -1.36
N GLU A 43 10.66 7.81 -0.15
CA GLU A 43 10.10 7.10 1.00
C GLU A 43 8.62 6.78 0.78
N PHE A 44 7.83 7.72 0.28
CA PHE A 44 6.43 7.50 -0.06
C PHE A 44 6.27 6.36 -1.08
N GLU A 45 6.99 6.39 -2.20
CA GLU A 45 6.90 5.37 -3.26
C GLU A 45 7.26 3.98 -2.75
N LYS A 46 8.33 3.86 -1.96
CA LYS A 46 8.74 2.57 -1.36
C LYS A 46 7.70 2.04 -0.38
N ASN A 47 7.14 2.91 0.47
CA ASN A 47 6.10 2.52 1.41
C ASN A 47 4.77 2.21 0.70
N TRP A 48 4.49 2.86 -0.42
CA TRP A 48 3.33 2.59 -1.26
C TRP A 48 3.42 1.20 -1.91
N ILE A 49 4.60 0.81 -2.43
CA ILE A 49 4.83 -0.54 -2.97
C ILE A 49 4.52 -1.60 -1.91
N ILE A 50 5.04 -1.43 -0.69
CA ILE A 50 4.74 -2.32 0.44
C ILE A 50 3.24 -2.34 0.69
N ALA A 51 2.58 -1.19 0.80
CA ALA A 51 1.14 -1.12 1.02
C ALA A 51 0.32 -1.88 -0.04
N VAL A 52 0.71 -1.80 -1.31
CA VAL A 52 0.05 -2.53 -2.40
C VAL A 52 0.16 -4.05 -2.22
N GLU A 53 1.26 -4.58 -1.67
CA GLU A 53 1.36 -6.00 -1.34
C GLU A 53 0.32 -6.42 -0.29
N TYR A 54 0.13 -5.62 0.76
CA TYR A 54 -0.87 -5.89 1.81
C TYR A 54 -2.31 -5.72 1.31
N ILE A 55 -2.58 -4.71 0.48
CA ILE A 55 -3.88 -4.50 -0.19
C ILE A 55 -4.20 -5.70 -1.09
N GLY A 56 -3.21 -6.16 -1.86
CA GLY A 56 -3.36 -7.32 -2.74
C GLY A 56 -3.60 -8.62 -2.00
N ALA A 57 -2.85 -8.86 -0.92
CA ALA A 57 -3.06 -10.02 -0.04
C ALA A 57 -4.46 -10.02 0.59
N SER A 58 -5.01 -8.83 0.89
CA SER A 58 -6.36 -8.66 1.42
C SER A 58 -7.46 -8.78 0.36
N ARG A 59 -7.10 -8.97 -0.92
CA ARG A 59 -8.01 -9.09 -2.06
C ARG A 59 -9.06 -7.98 -2.13
N ILE A 60 -8.68 -6.74 -1.82
CA ILE A 60 -9.62 -5.62 -1.80
C ILE A 60 -10.21 -5.40 -3.20
N PRO A 61 -11.54 -5.31 -3.36
CA PRO A 61 -12.13 -5.04 -4.66
C PRO A 61 -11.70 -3.68 -5.22
N THR A 62 -11.11 -3.67 -6.42
CA THR A 62 -10.66 -2.47 -7.15
C THR A 62 -11.79 -1.84 -7.97
N THR A 63 -13.00 -1.80 -7.40
CA THR A 63 -14.14 -1.16 -8.08
C THR A 63 -13.91 0.34 -8.23
N LEU A 64 -14.47 0.94 -9.28
CA LEU A 64 -14.31 2.37 -9.57
C LEU A 64 -14.58 3.27 -8.36
N ILE A 65 -15.67 2.99 -7.61
CA ILE A 65 -16.05 3.78 -6.44
C ILE A 65 -15.01 3.65 -5.31
N ARG A 66 -14.48 2.44 -5.07
CA ARG A 66 -13.47 2.21 -4.04
C ARG A 66 -12.15 2.88 -4.40
N VAL A 67 -11.68 2.68 -5.63
CA VAL A 67 -10.44 3.30 -6.13
C VAL A 67 -10.54 4.83 -6.08
N HIS A 68 -11.65 5.41 -6.56
CA HIS A 68 -11.86 6.86 -6.51
C HIS A 68 -11.85 7.41 -5.07
N LYS A 69 -12.41 6.69 -4.10
CA LYS A 69 -12.34 7.08 -2.69
C LYS A 69 -10.93 6.98 -2.13
N SER A 70 -10.20 5.91 -2.43
CA SER A 70 -8.82 5.71 -1.98
C SER A 70 -7.86 6.74 -2.53
N GLN A 71 -8.02 7.14 -3.80
CA GLN A 71 -7.18 8.15 -4.46
C GLN A 71 -7.22 9.52 -3.76
N LYS A 72 -8.30 9.84 -3.04
CA LYS A 72 -8.39 11.10 -2.26
C LYS A 72 -7.39 11.17 -1.11
N GLY A 73 -6.83 10.04 -0.69
CA GLY A 73 -5.82 9.96 0.36
C GLY A 73 -4.39 10.08 -0.15
N LEU A 74 -4.17 10.03 -1.46
CA LEU A 74 -2.84 10.14 -2.05
C LEU A 74 -2.36 11.60 -2.05
N PRO A 75 -1.03 11.82 -2.04
CA PRO A 75 -0.45 13.13 -2.31
C PRO A 75 -1.02 13.71 -3.61
N PRO A 76 -1.49 14.97 -3.62
CA PRO A 76 -2.04 15.61 -4.81
C PRO A 76 -0.94 16.12 -5.76
N ARG A 77 0.33 16.03 -5.33
CA ARG A 77 1.54 16.45 -6.04
C ARG A 77 2.73 15.61 -5.56
N ILE A 78 3.82 15.61 -6.34
CA ILE A 78 5.10 15.04 -5.94
C ILE A 78 5.60 15.73 -4.66
N LEU A 79 6.10 14.94 -3.72
CA LEU A 79 6.64 15.42 -2.45
C LEU A 79 8.02 16.06 -2.67
N VAL A 80 8.28 17.13 -1.92
CA VAL A 80 9.55 17.86 -1.91
C VAL A 80 10.18 17.82 -0.53
N ASN A 81 11.43 18.28 -0.41
CA ASN A 81 12.24 18.20 0.81
C ASN A 81 11.67 18.90 2.06
N THR A 82 10.61 19.71 1.87
CA THR A 82 9.90 20.39 2.97
C THR A 82 8.66 19.64 3.44
N ASP A 83 8.21 18.62 2.71
CA ASP A 83 6.97 17.90 2.95
C ASP A 83 7.16 16.81 4.01
N LYS A 84 7.23 17.24 5.26
CA LYS A 84 7.45 16.34 6.38
C LYS A 84 6.13 15.97 7.04
N ALA A 85 5.75 14.70 6.91
CA ALA A 85 4.68 14.11 7.70
C ALA A 85 5.00 14.28 9.22
N PRO A 86 3.98 14.45 10.10
CA PRO A 86 2.56 14.24 9.85
C PRO A 86 1.79 15.50 9.41
N VAL A 87 2.44 16.65 9.22
CA VAL A 87 1.73 17.90 8.90
C VAL A 87 2.38 18.60 7.71
N ILE A 88 1.83 18.32 6.53
CA ILE A 88 2.04 19.08 5.31
C ILE A 88 0.88 20.07 5.17
N SER A 89 1.19 21.37 5.17
CA SER A 89 0.19 22.44 5.37
C SER A 89 -0.83 22.56 4.24
N ASP A 90 -0.45 22.23 3.01
CA ASP A 90 -1.33 22.27 1.84
C ASP A 90 -2.09 20.94 1.62
N PHE A 91 -1.90 19.96 2.51
CA PHE A 91 -2.57 18.66 2.44
C PHE A 91 -3.77 18.60 3.37
N THR A 92 -4.78 17.81 2.98
CA THR A 92 -5.91 17.51 3.86
C THR A 92 -5.47 16.63 5.04
N VAL A 93 -6.28 16.62 6.11
CA VAL A 93 -6.07 15.72 7.25
C VAL A 93 -6.01 14.26 6.80
N PHE A 94 -6.85 13.87 5.84
CA PHE A 94 -6.89 12.51 5.33
C PHE A 94 -5.59 12.12 4.61
N GLN A 95 -5.06 13.00 3.75
CA GLN A 95 -3.79 12.77 3.05
C GLN A 95 -2.61 12.65 4.00
N ASN A 96 -2.52 13.58 4.97
CA ASN A 96 -1.48 13.53 6.02
C ASN A 96 -1.57 12.23 6.85
N THR A 97 -2.78 11.77 7.15
CA THR A 97 -3.02 10.52 7.88
C THR A 97 -2.59 9.30 7.06
N VAL A 98 -2.90 9.27 5.76
CA VAL A 98 -2.48 8.19 4.85
C VAL A 98 -0.96 8.14 4.75
N LEU A 99 -0.28 9.28 4.56
CA LEU A 99 1.18 9.33 4.53
C LEU A 99 1.82 8.80 5.82
N LEU A 100 1.28 9.20 6.98
CA LEU A 100 1.71 8.68 8.27
C LEU A 100 1.52 7.17 8.36
N GLY A 101 0.34 6.67 7.95
CA GLY A 101 0.04 5.24 7.93
C GLY A 101 1.00 4.45 7.05
N LEU A 102 1.33 4.95 5.87
CA LEU A 102 2.29 4.34 4.95
C LEU A 102 3.70 4.30 5.54
N SER A 103 4.19 5.40 6.13
CA SER A 103 5.52 5.42 6.79
C SER A 103 5.58 4.43 7.96
N THR A 104 4.52 4.36 8.78
CA THR A 104 4.42 3.39 9.88
C THR A 104 4.42 1.96 9.34
N LEU A 105 3.62 1.65 8.32
CA LEU A 105 3.58 0.33 7.71
C LEU A 105 4.96 -0.08 7.16
N GLY A 106 5.64 0.83 6.46
CA GLY A 106 6.99 0.59 5.94
C GLY A 106 8.02 0.32 7.03
N LYS A 107 7.96 1.05 8.16
CA LYS A 107 8.82 0.81 9.33
C LYS A 107 8.54 -0.55 9.96
N VAL A 108 7.28 -0.90 10.15
CA VAL A 108 6.87 -2.21 10.68
C VAL A 108 7.33 -3.32 9.75
N HIS A 109 7.06 -3.23 8.45
CA HIS A 109 7.46 -4.23 7.47
C HIS A 109 8.97 -4.48 7.47
N LYS A 110 9.79 -3.41 7.43
CA LYS A 110 11.26 -3.52 7.53
C LYS A 110 11.71 -4.18 8.84
N SER A 111 11.04 -3.88 9.95
CA SER A 111 11.32 -4.54 11.22
C SER A 111 10.90 -6.01 11.20
N SER A 112 9.75 -6.35 10.64
CA SER A 112 9.26 -7.73 10.48
C SER A 112 10.16 -8.56 9.57
N ASP A 113 10.70 -7.99 8.50
CA ASP A 113 11.68 -8.68 7.67
C ASP A 113 13.01 -8.88 8.41
N LEU A 114 13.43 -7.91 9.23
CA LEU A 114 14.53 -8.10 10.17
C LEU A 114 14.23 -9.24 11.16
N PHE A 115 13.00 -9.32 11.69
CA PHE A 115 12.53 -10.39 12.59
C PHE A 115 12.47 -11.77 11.91
N LYS A 116 12.01 -11.84 10.64
CA LYS A 116 12.03 -13.07 9.83
C LYS A 116 13.45 -13.54 9.52
N ASN A 117 14.36 -12.61 9.24
CA ASN A 117 15.78 -12.90 9.03
C ASN A 117 16.50 -13.40 10.31
N ILE A 118 15.89 -13.19 11.49
CA ILE A 118 16.35 -13.75 12.78
C ILE A 118 15.38 -14.81 13.36
N GLY A 119 14.40 -15.29 12.57
CA GLY A 119 13.59 -16.46 12.89
C GLY A 119 12.33 -16.25 13.76
N LEU A 120 11.71 -15.07 13.76
CA LEU A 120 10.48 -14.78 14.51
C LEU A 120 9.34 -14.30 13.59
N ASP A 121 8.31 -15.13 13.40
CA ASP A 121 7.12 -14.84 12.57
C ASP A 121 6.07 -14.01 13.32
N THR A 122 5.46 -13.00 12.67
CA THR A 122 4.22 -12.39 13.17
C THR A 122 3.26 -11.88 12.08
N GLU A 123 1.98 -12.03 12.42
CA GLU A 123 0.74 -11.79 11.68
C GLU A 123 0.25 -10.34 11.95
N LEU A 124 0.49 -9.39 11.04
CA LEU A 124 0.14 -7.96 11.24
C LEU A 124 -0.60 -7.29 10.07
N ALA A 125 -1.03 -8.06 9.08
CA ALA A 125 -1.63 -7.51 7.85
C ALA A 125 -3.08 -7.02 8.01
N SER A 126 -3.83 -7.54 8.99
CA SER A 126 -5.29 -7.33 9.08
C SER A 126 -5.72 -5.98 9.69
N CYS A 127 -4.82 -5.27 10.39
CA CYS A 127 -5.18 -4.05 11.13
C CYS A 127 -5.06 -2.76 10.32
N PHE A 128 -4.31 -2.74 9.22
CA PHE A 128 -4.02 -1.49 8.48
C PHE A 128 -5.00 -1.19 7.34
N PHE A 129 -5.75 -2.19 6.87
CA PHE A 129 -6.78 -2.01 5.85
C PHE A 129 -8.08 -2.67 6.32
N PRO A 130 -8.97 -1.95 7.05
CA PRO A 130 -10.21 -2.54 7.51
C PRO A 130 -11.06 -2.95 6.31
N VAL A 131 -11.16 -4.26 6.08
CA VAL A 131 -12.02 -4.88 5.07
C VAL A 131 -13.50 -4.86 5.51
N SER A 132 -13.78 -4.55 6.79
CA SER A 132 -15.13 -4.65 7.35
C SER A 132 -15.70 -3.30 7.81
N ASN A 133 -17.01 -3.12 7.61
CA ASN A 133 -17.80 -2.03 8.20
C ASN A 133 -18.07 -2.26 9.71
N ASN A 134 -17.27 -3.07 10.40
CA ASN A 134 -17.45 -3.35 11.83
C ASN A 134 -16.55 -2.40 12.66
N PRO A 135 -17.12 -1.43 13.39
CA PRO A 135 -16.35 -0.49 14.21
C PRO A 135 -15.67 -1.13 15.43
N ASN A 136 -15.95 -2.40 15.74
CA ASN A 136 -15.43 -3.09 16.94
C ASN A 136 -14.31 -4.09 16.63
N GLN A 137 -13.65 -4.00 15.48
CA GLN A 137 -12.57 -4.93 15.13
C GLN A 137 -11.20 -4.55 15.74
N CYS A 138 -11.15 -3.49 16.55
CA CYS A 138 -10.02 -3.15 17.41
C CYS A 138 -10.51 -2.78 18.81
N LEU A 139 -10.73 -3.79 19.65
CA LEU A 139 -10.66 -3.72 21.12
C LEU A 139 -9.87 -4.92 21.61
#